data_AF-A0AAU9H6L9-F1
#
_entry.id   AF-A0AAU9H6L9-F1
#
_cell.length_a   1.000
_cell.length_b   1.000
_cell.length_c   1.000
_cell.angle_alpha   90.00
_cell.angle_beta   90.00
_cell.angle_gamma   90.00
#
_symmetry.space_group_name_H-M   'P 1'
#
loop_
_entity.id
_entity.type
_entity.pdbx_description
1 polymer ?
#
loop_
_entity_poly.entity_id
_entity_poly.type
_entity_poly.pdbx_seq_one_letter_code
_entity_poly.pdbx_strand_id
1 'polypeptide(L)'
;MNYVIFTYSIILLLSTYFGHKKKLGVSTVSVVLVFILCFSALFGLSYSNIFLKLLISMILLLISVSFFSDRKKSGKKINYTHHCIRLLIHLLMIGCLFLWF
;
A
#
# COMPACT_ATOMS: atom_id res chain seq x y z
N MET A 1 -1.27 15.59 -5.05
CA MET A 1 -0.85 14.39 -4.28
C MET A 1 -1.64 13.14 -4.63
N ASN A 2 -2.97 13.22 -4.81
CA ASN A 2 -3.81 12.06 -5.09
C ASN A 2 -3.38 11.28 -6.35
N TYR A 3 -2.89 11.98 -7.40
CA TYR A 3 -2.28 11.33 -8.59
C TYR A 3 -1.02 10.50 -8.27
N VAL A 4 -0.18 10.95 -7.32
CA VAL A 4 1.02 10.21 -6.90
C VAL A 4 0.62 8.93 -6.19
N ILE A 5 -0.33 9.01 -5.24
CA ILE A 5 -0.86 7.84 -4.52
C ILE A 5 -1.57 6.88 -5.48
N PHE A 6 -2.30 7.40 -6.46
CA PHE A 6 -2.97 6.58 -7.48
C PHE A 6 -1.96 5.88 -8.40
N THR A 7 -0.94 6.59 -8.88
CA THR A 7 0.12 5.99 -9.70
C THR A 7 0.88 4.93 -8.89
N TYR A 8 1.20 5.24 -7.64
CA TYR A 8 1.82 4.29 -6.72
C TYR A 8 0.95 3.06 -6.50
N SER A 9 -0.36 3.21 -6.29
CA SER A 9 -1.27 2.09 -6.04
C SER A 9 -1.44 1.19 -7.26
N ILE A 10 -1.40 1.72 -8.49
CA ILE A 10 -1.38 0.91 -9.72
C ILE A 10 -0.10 0.05 -9.79
N ILE A 11 1.06 0.68 -9.61
CA ILE A 11 2.36 -0.03 -9.64
C ILE A 11 2.38 -1.11 -8.55
N LEU A 12 1.90 -0.75 -7.36
CA LEU A 12 1.81 -1.67 -6.24
C LEU A 12 0.87 -2.82 -6.56
N LEU A 13 -0.31 -2.57 -7.13
CA LEU A 13 -1.28 -3.60 -7.48
C LEU A 13 -0.69 -4.61 -8.46
N LEU A 14 -0.04 -4.14 -9.53
CA LEU A 14 0.64 -4.99 -10.51
C LEU A 14 1.72 -5.84 -9.84
N SER A 15 2.61 -5.21 -9.06
CA SER A 15 3.70 -5.93 -8.38
C SER A 15 3.17 -6.99 -7.40
N THR A 16 2.12 -6.67 -6.65
CA THR A 16 1.52 -7.55 -5.65
C THR A 16 0.79 -8.72 -6.32
N TYR A 17 0.05 -8.45 -7.39
CA TYR A 17 -0.63 -9.46 -8.19
C TYR A 17 0.36 -10.46 -8.81
N PHE A 18 1.42 -9.96 -9.46
CA PHE A 18 2.46 -10.84 -10.01
C PHE A 18 3.21 -11.61 -8.92
N GLY A 19 3.47 -10.97 -7.78
CA GLY A 19 4.07 -11.61 -6.61
C GLY A 19 3.23 -12.77 -6.08
N HIS A 20 1.91 -12.59 -6.01
CA HIS A 20 0.97 -13.64 -5.64
C HIS A 20 0.92 -14.75 -6.70
N LYS A 21 0.74 -14.40 -7.98
CA LYS A 21 0.66 -15.36 -9.10
C LYS A 21 1.91 -16.25 -9.20
N LYS A 22 3.10 -15.69 -8.96
CA LYS A 22 4.38 -16.41 -8.96
C LYS A 22 4.71 -17.09 -7.62
N LYS A 23 3.77 -17.15 -6.66
CA LYS A 23 3.95 -17.74 -5.31
C LYS A 23 5.20 -17.19 -4.59
N LEU A 24 5.47 -15.90 -4.71
CA LEU A 24 6.66 -15.27 -4.10
C LEU A 24 6.53 -15.05 -2.59
N GLY A 25 5.44 -15.51 -1.98
CA GLY A 25 5.14 -15.32 -0.55
C GLY A 25 4.33 -14.06 -0.32
N VAL A 26 3.38 -13.74 -1.21
CA VAL A 26 2.37 -12.69 -1.07
C VAL A 26 1.02 -13.38 -0.88
N SER A 27 0.22 -12.94 0.07
CA SER A 27 -1.10 -13.51 0.34
C SER A 27 -2.21 -12.87 -0.48
N THR A 28 -3.35 -13.55 -0.59
CA THR A 28 -4.59 -13.01 -1.17
C THR A 28 -5.07 -11.76 -0.43
N VAL A 29 -4.92 -11.73 0.90
CA VAL A 29 -5.28 -10.58 1.74
C VAL A 29 -4.50 -9.33 1.32
N SER A 30 -3.19 -9.45 1.13
CA SER A 30 -2.37 -8.34 0.66
C SER A 30 -2.80 -7.82 -0.72
N VAL A 31 -3.14 -8.71 -1.65
CA VAL A 31 -3.66 -8.32 -2.97
C VAL A 31 -4.96 -7.54 -2.83
N VAL A 32 -5.89 -8.01 -1.99
CA VAL A 32 -7.17 -7.34 -1.74
C VAL A 32 -6.96 -5.97 -1.11
N LEU A 33 -6.07 -5.83 -0.13
CA LEU A 33 -5.76 -4.53 0.48
C LEU A 33 -5.22 -3.52 -0.54
N VAL A 34 -4.30 -3.95 -1.43
CA VAL A 34 -3.77 -3.07 -2.48
C VAL A 34 -4.84 -2.73 -3.52
N PHE A 35 -5.75 -3.66 -3.81
CA PHE A 35 -6.89 -3.38 -4.68
C PHE A 35 -7.83 -2.32 -4.09
N ILE A 36 -8.16 -2.43 -2.79
CA ILE A 36 -8.96 -1.42 -2.08
C ILE A 36 -8.23 -0.07 -2.08
N LEU A 37 -6.91 -0.04 -1.85
CA LEU A 37 -6.12 1.19 -1.97
C LEU A 37 -6.26 1.83 -3.35
N CYS A 38 -6.14 1.03 -4.41
CA CYS A 38 -6.24 1.51 -5.79
C CYS A 38 -7.62 2.11 -6.06
N PHE A 39 -8.69 1.47 -5.59
CA PHE A 39 -10.05 1.97 -5.70
C PHE A 39 -10.22 3.27 -4.91
N SER A 40 -9.85 3.30 -3.62
CA SER A 40 -9.92 4.52 -2.80
C SER A 40 -9.11 5.68 -3.37
N ALA A 41 -7.94 5.42 -3.93
CA ALA A 41 -7.12 6.42 -4.59
C ALA A 41 -7.77 6.96 -5.88
N LEU A 42 -8.48 6.11 -6.64
CA LEU A 42 -9.26 6.53 -7.81
C LEU A 42 -10.38 7.51 -7.41
N PHE A 43 -11.17 7.18 -6.37
CA PHE A 43 -12.16 8.12 -5.83
C PHE A 43 -11.50 9.41 -5.34
N GLY A 44 -10.30 9.31 -4.77
CA GLY A 44 -9.52 10.45 -4.29
C GLY A 44 -9.10 11.42 -5.39
N LEU A 45 -9.07 10.99 -6.66
CA LEU A 45 -8.82 11.90 -7.79
C LEU A 45 -10.01 12.84 -8.02
N SER A 46 -11.24 12.33 -7.91
CA SER A 46 -12.46 13.09 -8.18
C SER A 46 -13.00 13.82 -6.95
N TYR A 47 -12.78 13.28 -5.75
CA TYR A 47 -13.30 13.82 -4.50
C TYR A 47 -12.31 13.59 -3.36
N SER A 48 -11.76 14.66 -2.80
CA SER A 48 -10.82 14.57 -1.67
C SER A 48 -11.46 15.13 -0.41
N ASN A 49 -12.03 14.25 0.42
CA ASN A 49 -12.50 14.60 1.75
C ASN A 49 -11.59 13.99 2.83
N ILE A 50 -11.70 14.52 4.05
CA ILE A 50 -10.89 14.07 5.19
C ILE A 50 -11.07 12.57 5.48
N PHE A 51 -12.30 12.06 5.30
CA PHE A 51 -12.61 10.64 5.51
C PHE A 51 -11.83 9.74 4.56
N LEU A 52 -11.78 10.06 3.27
CA LEU A 52 -11.06 9.29 2.27
C LEU A 52 -9.54 9.39 2.48
N LYS A 53 -9.03 10.57 2.88
CA LYS A 53 -7.62 10.74 3.25
C LYS A 53 -7.23 9.81 4.42
N LEU A 54 -8.08 9.73 5.45
CA LEU A 54 -7.90 8.83 6.58
C LEU A 54 -7.96 7.35 6.16
N LEU A 55 -8.95 6.98 5.34
CA LEU A 55 -9.10 5.62 4.83
C LEU A 55 -7.85 5.16 4.05
N ILE A 56 -7.38 5.97 3.10
CA ILE A 56 -6.16 5.70 2.33
C ILE A 56 -4.96 5.51 3.26
N SER A 57 -4.84 6.34 4.30
CA SER A 57 -3.75 6.29 5.26
C SER A 57 -3.74 4.98 6.06
N MET A 58 -4.92 4.56 6.54
CA MET A 58 -5.07 3.28 7.25
C MET A 58 -4.73 2.10 6.36
N ILE A 59 -5.18 2.12 5.10
CA ILE A 59 -4.88 1.05 4.13
C ILE A 59 -3.37 0.97 3.85
N LEU A 60 -2.68 2.12 3.67
CA LEU A 60 -1.24 2.15 3.48
C LEU A 60 -0.50 1.48 4.65
N LEU A 61 -0.88 1.77 5.90
CA LEU A 61 -0.28 1.14 7.07
C LEU A 61 -0.56 -0.37 7.10
N LEU A 62 -1.80 -0.78 6.84
CA LEU A 62 -2.19 -2.19 6.77
C LEU A 62 -1.39 -2.96 5.71
N ILE A 63 -1.14 -2.37 4.54
CA ILE A 63 -0.32 -2.99 3.49
C ILE A 63 1.12 -3.23 3.97
N SER A 64 1.72 -2.26 4.67
CA SER A 64 3.07 -2.42 5.23
C SER A 64 3.14 -3.59 6.20
N VAL A 65 2.17 -3.68 7.11
CA VAL A 65 2.07 -4.79 8.06
C VAL A 65 1.82 -6.10 7.33
N SER A 66 0.87 -6.14 6.39
CA SER A 66 0.49 -7.35 5.65
C SER A 66 1.67 -7.93 4.90
N PHE A 67 2.47 -7.10 4.21
CA PHE A 67 3.66 -7.61 3.52
C PHE A 67 4.77 -8.10 4.45
N PHE A 68 4.90 -7.52 5.63
CA PHE A 68 5.82 -8.05 6.63
C PHE A 68 5.35 -9.42 7.16
N SER A 69 4.05 -9.54 7.47
CA SER A 69 3.44 -10.79 7.88
C SER A 69 3.54 -11.87 6.80
N ASP A 70 3.29 -11.53 5.55
CA ASP A 70 3.45 -12.39 4.38
C ASP A 70 4.89 -12.91 4.28
N ARG A 71 5.88 -12.02 4.42
CA ARG A 71 7.28 -12.43 4.39
C ARG A 71 7.62 -13.38 5.54
N LYS A 72 7.16 -13.08 6.77
CA LYS A 72 7.34 -13.93 7.94
C LYS A 72 6.73 -15.32 7.73
N LYS A 73 5.51 -15.39 7.18
CA LYS A 73 4.82 -16.66 6.86
C LYS A 73 5.49 -17.45 5.74
N SER A 74 6.14 -16.78 4.79
CA SER A 74 6.83 -17.45 3.67
C SER A 74 8.09 -18.23 4.08
N GLY A 75 8.58 -18.06 5.31
CA GLY A 75 9.81 -18.70 5.82
C GLY A 75 11.12 -18.20 5.20
N LYS A 76 11.05 -17.30 4.21
CA LYS A 76 12.23 -16.73 3.54
C LYS A 76 12.87 -15.63 4.41
N LYS A 77 14.20 -15.46 4.30
CA LYS A 77 14.97 -14.42 5.04
C LYS A 77 14.28 -13.05 4.96
N ILE A 78 14.05 -12.42 6.11
CA ILE A 78 13.43 -11.11 6.20
C ILE A 78 14.51 -10.04 6.02
N ASN A 79 14.31 -9.12 5.07
CA ASN A 79 15.13 -7.92 4.95
C ASN A 79 14.44 -6.76 5.67
N TYR A 80 14.75 -6.57 6.96
CA TYR A 80 14.10 -5.57 7.79
C TYR A 80 14.25 -4.15 7.24
N THR A 81 15.42 -3.80 6.69
CA THR A 81 15.68 -2.50 6.08
C THR A 81 14.68 -2.20 4.96
N HIS A 82 14.41 -3.18 4.10
CA HIS A 82 13.42 -3.04 3.04
C HIS A 82 12.00 -2.79 3.58
N HIS A 83 11.60 -3.48 4.66
CA HIS A 83 10.30 -3.27 5.30
C HIS A 83 10.19 -1.90 5.99
N CYS A 84 11.25 -1.46 6.66
CA CYS A 84 11.32 -0.13 7.28
C CYS A 84 11.27 0.99 6.23
N ILE A 85 12.01 0.86 5.12
CA ILE A 85 11.97 1.82 4.01
C ILE A 85 10.57 1.91 3.43
N ARG A 86 9.88 0.78 3.19
CA ARG A 86 8.50 0.79 2.70
C ARG A 86 7.56 1.52 3.67
N LEU A 87 7.70 1.25 4.97
CA LEU A 87 6.89 1.93 5.98
C LEU A 87 7.16 3.44 5.99
N LEU A 88 8.43 3.86 5.89
CA LEU A 88 8.79 5.28 5.82
C LEU A 88 8.19 5.96 4.59
N ILE A 89 8.23 5.30 3.42
CA ILE A 89 7.60 5.79 2.20
C ILE A 89 6.08 5.93 2.39
N HIS A 90 5.43 4.96 3.04
CA HIS A 90 4.00 5.06 3.35
C HIS A 90 3.69 6.21 4.31
N LEU A 91 4.48 6.40 5.35
CA LEU A 91 4.33 7.53 6.29
C LEU A 91 4.54 8.88 5.60
N LEU A 92 5.52 8.98 4.69
CA LEU A 92 5.74 10.16 3.89
C LEU A 92 4.53 10.46 3.00
N MET A 93 3.99 9.46 2.29
CA MET A 93 2.78 9.62 1.48
C MET A 93 1.58 10.05 2.32
N ILE A 94 1.44 9.52 3.54
CA ILE A 94 0.42 9.95 4.50
C ILE A 94 0.62 11.43 4.87
N GLY A 95 1.82 11.83 5.31
CA GLY A 95 2.09 13.23 5.65
C GLY A 95 1.78 14.17 4.48
N CYS A 96 2.22 13.81 3.28
CA CYS A 96 1.94 14.52 2.04
C CYS A 96 0.45 14.60 1.68
N LEU A 97 -0.35 13.60 2.04
CA LEU A 97 -1.80 13.58 1.80
C LEU A 97 -2.55 14.62 2.64
N PHE A 98 -2.02 14.96 3.83
CA PHE A 98 -2.62 15.93 4.75
C PHE A 98 -1.99 17.33 4.68
N LEU A 99 -0.76 17.48 4.18
CA LEU A 99 -0.04 18.75 4.11
C LEU A 99 -0.46 19.66 2.94
N TRP A 100 -0.94 19.08 1.84
CA TRP A 100 -1.57 19.84 0.76
C TRP A 100 -3.09 19.76 0.95
N PHE A 101 -3.67 20.89 1.36
CA PHE A 101 -5.11 21.06 1.52
C PHE A 101 -5.84 20.82 0.20
#